data_AF-A0A2N2H3H6-F1
#
_entry.id   AF-A0A2N2H3H6-F1
#
_cell.length_a   1.000
_cell.length_b   1.000
_cell.length_c   1.000
_cell.angle_alpha   90.00
_cell.angle_beta   90.00
_cell.angle_gamma   90.00
#
_symmetry.space_group_name_H-M   'P 1'
#
loop_
_entity.id
_entity.type
_entity.pdbx_description
1 polymer ?
#
loop_
_entity_poly.entity_id
_entity_poly.type
_entity_poly.pdbx_seq_one_letter_code
_entity_poly.pdbx_strand_id
1 'polypeptide(L)'
;MTTDIHNVEFRYALDRYDPVTTDYSAYEVRSLLATWIRGKAGAALYENRFVIHMFKYFLGFSVNEKSQATLQWAVMHPYTEELIGSKAQKDYVFYAKADGSIECLRVATGERVWRSEPLGMRMRGVTFDIAGMTPPSSSEVEAPAPLLDALTAIANDPDSRYPLAKRLAIDALAVVGGAGVGRLIKMLTNPESSAELREKAARDLIARPDPNGVPLYLSLLQQPFDFIKSTRPLAVEVMATVLGSLKTKEAVPTMLQLLAHPATSQKELVALTEALLAIGDKGIIRPFREFLLAYRADPAFAQDIHALQKMAEALFKLGGPAERQVLVFLTEDERTLPRLREYILRMFTESRKPQPAKP
;
A
#
# COMPACT_ATOMS: atom_id res chain seq x y z
N MET A 1 57.03 21.26 -14.50
CA MET A 1 56.76 22.24 -13.42
C MET A 1 55.32 22.01 -12.99
N THR A 2 55.08 21.05 -12.09
CA THR A 2 54.88 21.29 -10.65
C THR A 2 53.86 22.39 -10.41
N THR A 3 52.60 21.98 -10.28
CA THR A 3 51.55 22.81 -9.68
C THR A 3 51.21 22.20 -8.33
N ASP A 4 51.49 23.00 -7.30
CA ASP A 4 51.54 22.67 -5.88
C ASP A 4 50.27 22.04 -5.32
N ILE A 5 50.48 20.95 -4.59
CA ILE A 5 49.53 20.30 -3.70
C ILE A 5 49.61 21.01 -2.35
N HIS A 6 49.03 22.20 -2.23
CA HIS A 6 48.94 22.90 -0.94
C HIS A 6 47.53 23.47 -0.73
N ASN A 7 46.63 22.58 -0.31
CA ASN A 7 45.60 22.80 0.72
C ASN A 7 44.50 21.73 0.57
N VAL A 8 44.87 20.47 0.84
CA VAL A 8 43.87 19.43 1.11
C VAL A 8 43.63 19.47 2.61
N GLU A 9 42.55 20.16 2.99
CA GLU A 9 42.06 20.10 4.36
C GLU A 9 41.26 18.80 4.52
N PHE A 10 41.82 17.81 5.22
CA PHE A 10 41.11 16.57 5.55
C PHE A 10 40.06 16.87 6.62
N ARG A 11 38.86 17.22 6.17
CA ARG A 11 37.69 17.27 7.04
C ARG A 11 36.96 15.94 6.95
N TYR A 12 37.10 15.13 7.99
CA TYR A 12 36.28 13.94 8.19
C TYR A 12 34.86 14.36 8.54
N ALA A 13 34.00 14.48 7.54
CA ALA A 13 32.58 14.24 7.74
C ALA A 13 32.36 12.72 7.66
N LEU A 14 31.62 12.16 8.61
CA LEU A 14 31.39 10.73 8.73
C LEU A 14 30.41 10.28 7.62
N ASP A 15 30.94 10.11 6.41
CA ASP A 15 30.23 9.57 5.24
C ASP A 15 30.81 8.18 4.93
N ARG A 16 30.71 7.26 5.91
CA ARG A 16 31.35 5.94 5.86
C ARG A 16 30.35 4.86 5.50
N TYR A 17 30.33 4.48 4.23
CA TYR A 17 29.84 3.17 3.79
C TYR A 17 30.99 2.15 3.88
N ASP A 18 30.89 1.16 4.80
CA ASP A 18 31.76 -0.01 4.83
C ASP A 18 30.95 -1.29 4.53
N PRO A 19 31.07 -1.89 3.34
CA PRO A 19 30.34 -3.12 2.98
C PRO A 19 30.70 -4.38 3.77
N VAL A 20 31.66 -4.35 4.71
CA VAL A 20 32.20 -5.56 5.38
C VAL A 20 31.67 -5.76 6.81
N THR A 21 30.98 -4.79 7.42
CA THR A 21 30.50 -4.93 8.81
C THR A 21 29.09 -5.48 8.88
N THR A 22 28.95 -6.68 9.45
CA THR A 22 27.69 -7.39 9.73
C THR A 22 26.77 -6.64 10.69
N ASP A 23 27.29 -5.68 11.45
CA ASP A 23 26.60 -5.01 12.57
C ASP A 23 26.26 -3.52 12.33
N TYR A 24 26.44 -2.99 11.11
CA TYR A 24 26.01 -1.61 10.79
C TYR A 24 25.18 -1.56 9.49
N SER A 25 24.06 -0.86 9.60
CA SER A 25 22.86 -1.19 8.85
C SER A 25 22.67 -0.28 7.64
N ALA A 26 22.06 -0.81 6.57
CA ALA A 26 21.65 -0.06 5.38
C ALA A 26 20.73 1.16 5.67
N TYR A 27 20.39 1.45 6.94
CA TYR A 27 19.52 2.54 7.38
C TYR A 27 20.11 3.95 7.19
N GLU A 28 21.41 4.12 6.97
CA GLU A 28 22.06 5.45 6.96
C GLU A 28 22.11 6.17 5.59
N VAL A 29 21.86 5.48 4.47
CA VAL A 29 21.79 6.14 3.15
C VAL A 29 20.35 6.53 2.84
N ARG A 30 19.90 7.60 3.51
CA ARG A 30 18.69 8.37 3.16
C ARG A 30 19.08 9.79 2.89
N SER A 31 19.18 10.15 1.63
CA SER A 31 19.54 11.51 1.24
C SER A 31 18.36 12.16 0.54
N LEU A 32 17.93 13.30 1.08
CA LEU A 32 17.10 14.24 0.35
C LEU A 32 18.03 15.03 -0.58
N LEU A 33 17.96 14.73 -1.87
CA LEU A 33 18.73 15.38 -2.90
C LEU A 33 17.89 16.50 -3.52
N ALA A 34 18.22 17.73 -3.18
CA ALA A 34 17.55 18.91 -3.69
C ALA A 34 18.55 20.03 -3.94
N THR A 35 18.24 20.86 -4.94
CA THR A 35 18.92 22.14 -5.14
C THR A 35 18.06 23.23 -4.54
N TRP A 36 18.64 24.00 -3.62
CA TRP A 36 17.96 25.10 -2.96
C TRP A 36 18.27 26.43 -3.64
N ILE A 37 17.24 27.21 -3.92
CA ILE A 37 17.34 28.57 -4.45
C ILE A 37 16.73 29.56 -3.47
N ARG A 38 17.05 30.84 -3.64
CA ARG A 38 16.42 31.92 -2.88
C ARG A 38 15.03 32.20 -3.47
N GLY A 39 13.99 31.82 -2.74
CA GLY A 39 12.60 32.13 -3.02
C GLY A 39 12.14 33.44 -2.37
N LYS A 40 10.87 33.82 -2.65
CA LYS A 40 10.25 35.05 -2.11
C LYS A 40 10.15 35.08 -0.58
N ALA A 41 10.01 33.92 0.06
CA ALA A 41 9.81 33.77 1.51
C ALA A 41 10.95 33.01 2.22
N GLY A 42 12.10 32.78 1.57
CA GLY A 42 13.21 32.00 2.13
C GLY A 42 13.83 31.03 1.14
N ALA A 43 14.27 29.86 1.60
CA ALA A 43 14.75 28.79 0.72
C ALA A 43 13.58 28.15 -0.04
N ALA A 44 13.75 27.93 -1.34
CA ALA A 44 12.80 27.25 -2.20
C ALA A 44 13.51 26.13 -2.98
N LEU A 45 12.75 25.09 -3.36
CA LEU A 45 13.26 24.02 -4.21
C LEU A 45 13.41 24.54 -5.64
N TYR A 46 14.56 24.27 -6.26
CA TYR A 46 14.76 24.50 -7.68
C TYR A 46 13.73 23.68 -8.48
N GLU A 47 12.98 24.36 -9.34
CA GLU A 47 11.86 23.81 -10.11
C GLU A 47 10.80 23.04 -9.29
N ASN A 48 10.71 23.27 -7.97
CA ASN A 48 9.84 22.50 -7.08
C ASN A 48 10.07 20.97 -7.16
N ARG A 49 11.30 20.52 -7.39
CA ARG A 49 11.63 19.09 -7.48
C ARG A 49 12.65 18.68 -6.43
N PHE A 50 12.59 17.42 -6.03
CA PHE A 50 13.61 16.77 -5.20
C PHE A 50 13.65 15.28 -5.50
N VAL A 51 14.76 14.65 -5.15
CA VAL A 51 14.96 13.21 -5.29
C VAL A 51 15.26 12.63 -3.92
N ILE A 52 14.62 11.51 -3.57
CA ILE A 52 15.02 10.72 -2.40
C ILE A 52 15.92 9.61 -2.90
N HIS A 53 17.16 9.57 -2.39
CA HIS A 53 18.07 8.44 -2.55
C HIS A 53 17.97 7.54 -1.33
N MET A 54 17.60 6.28 -1.56
CA MET A 54 17.46 5.27 -0.52
C MET A 54 18.21 4.01 -0.98
N PHE A 55 19.38 3.76 -0.40
CA PHE A 55 20.19 2.59 -0.75
C PHE A 55 20.48 2.48 -2.27
N LYS A 56 19.78 1.61 -3.01
CA LYS A 56 19.91 1.42 -4.47
C LYS A 56 18.73 1.99 -5.28
N TYR A 57 17.87 2.78 -4.63
CA TYR A 57 16.66 3.35 -5.22
C TYR A 57 16.76 4.87 -5.29
N PHE A 58 16.37 5.44 -6.43
CA PHE A 58 16.10 6.86 -6.56
C PHE A 58 14.62 7.08 -6.85
N LEU A 59 14.01 8.00 -6.10
CA LEU A 59 12.59 8.34 -6.23
C LEU A 59 12.48 9.85 -6.48
N GLY A 60 12.03 10.23 -7.68
CA GLY A 60 11.92 11.64 -8.09
C GLY A 60 10.53 12.21 -7.83
N PHE A 61 10.46 13.32 -7.13
CA PHE A 61 9.22 13.99 -6.74
C PHE A 61 9.12 15.39 -7.34
N SER A 62 7.89 15.77 -7.69
CA SER A 62 7.50 17.16 -7.98
C SER A 62 6.59 17.67 -6.88
N VAL A 63 6.78 18.91 -6.44
CA VAL A 63 5.96 19.58 -5.43
C VAL A 63 5.04 20.58 -6.13
N ASN A 64 3.74 20.50 -5.87
CA ASN A 64 2.78 21.47 -6.39
C ASN A 64 2.73 22.75 -5.53
N GLU A 65 1.96 23.75 -5.97
CA GLU A 65 1.79 25.02 -5.26
C GLU A 65 1.19 24.86 -3.84
N LYS A 66 0.51 23.75 -3.57
CA LYS A 66 -0.06 23.40 -2.26
C LYS A 66 0.90 22.60 -1.38
N SER A 67 2.18 22.56 -1.73
CA SER A 67 3.23 21.79 -1.03
C SER A 67 2.97 20.28 -0.96
N GLN A 68 2.19 19.73 -1.90
CA GLN A 68 1.98 18.29 -2.02
C GLN A 68 3.00 17.70 -2.99
N ALA A 69 3.71 16.66 -2.54
CA ALA A 69 4.68 15.95 -3.35
C ALA A 69 4.02 14.80 -4.12
N THR A 70 4.29 14.74 -5.42
CA THR A 70 3.85 13.67 -6.32
C THR A 70 5.07 12.95 -6.87
N LEU A 71 5.09 11.62 -6.75
CA LEU A 71 6.14 10.79 -7.33
C LEU A 71 5.99 10.76 -8.86
N GLN A 72 7.07 11.09 -9.57
CA GLN A 72 7.10 11.19 -11.03
C GLN A 72 7.80 9.99 -11.68
N TRP A 73 8.90 9.55 -11.10
CA TRP A 73 9.72 8.46 -11.61
C TRP A 73 10.42 7.73 -10.47
N ALA A 74 10.81 6.48 -10.73
CA ALA A 74 11.57 5.66 -9.80
C ALA A 74 12.63 4.88 -10.58
N VAL A 75 13.85 4.80 -10.04
CA VAL A 75 14.95 4.02 -10.60
C VAL A 75 15.44 3.04 -9.53
N MET A 76 15.62 1.79 -9.93
CA MET A 76 16.20 0.73 -9.11
C MET A 76 17.48 0.24 -9.79
N HIS A 77 18.59 0.27 -9.05
CA HIS A 77 19.84 -0.31 -9.50
C HIS A 77 19.93 -1.81 -9.13
N PRO A 78 20.59 -2.64 -9.97
CA PRO A 78 20.85 -4.03 -9.64
C PRO A 78 21.62 -4.19 -8.32
N TYR A 79 21.47 -5.33 -7.66
CA TYR A 79 22.18 -5.63 -6.41
C TYR A 79 23.71 -5.58 -6.56
N THR A 80 24.23 -5.92 -7.74
CA THR A 80 25.66 -5.88 -8.06
C THR A 80 26.22 -4.46 -8.13
N GLU A 81 25.35 -3.45 -8.25
CA GLU A 81 25.70 -2.04 -8.38
C GLU A 81 25.52 -1.32 -7.03
N GLU A 82 26.46 -1.55 -6.11
CA GLU A 82 26.50 -0.86 -4.82
C GLU A 82 26.68 0.66 -5.03
N LEU A 83 25.71 1.46 -4.59
CA LEU A 83 25.78 2.92 -4.64
C LEU A 83 26.49 3.45 -3.38
N ILE A 84 27.52 4.27 -3.57
CA ILE A 84 28.36 4.75 -2.46
C ILE A 84 28.02 6.18 -2.05
N GLY A 85 27.55 7.01 -2.97
CA GLY A 85 27.16 8.37 -2.65
C GLY A 85 26.47 9.05 -3.82
N SER A 86 25.73 10.11 -3.50
CA SER A 86 24.98 10.88 -4.49
C SER A 86 24.88 12.36 -4.10
N LYS A 87 24.75 13.24 -5.09
CA LYS A 87 24.59 14.68 -4.91
C LYS A 87 23.73 15.26 -6.03
N ALA A 88 22.73 16.08 -5.66
CA ALA A 88 21.97 16.86 -6.63
C ALA A 88 22.63 18.21 -6.91
N GLN A 89 22.58 18.63 -8.18
CA GLN A 89 22.95 19.96 -8.65
C GLN A 89 22.03 20.37 -9.80
N LYS A 90 21.19 21.38 -9.55
CA LYS A 90 20.16 21.90 -10.47
C LYS A 90 19.33 20.77 -11.08
N ASP A 91 19.51 20.52 -12.37
CA ASP A 91 18.76 19.56 -13.19
C ASP A 91 19.24 18.12 -13.07
N TYR A 92 20.32 17.88 -12.31
CA TYR A 92 21.05 16.62 -12.34
C TYR A 92 21.29 16.03 -10.95
N VAL A 93 21.29 14.70 -10.88
CA VAL A 93 21.78 13.92 -9.73
C VAL A 93 23.00 13.14 -10.19
N PHE A 94 24.15 13.44 -9.60
CA PHE A 94 25.37 12.65 -9.78
C PHE A 94 25.44 11.60 -8.68
N TYR A 95 25.84 10.39 -9.03
CA TYR A 95 26.03 9.30 -8.07
C TYR A 95 27.20 8.43 -8.49
N ALA A 96 27.86 7.82 -7.52
CA ALA A 96 29.00 6.93 -7.75
C ALA A 96 28.68 5.52 -7.29
N LYS A 97 29.14 4.55 -8.07
CA LYS A 97 29.07 3.12 -7.77
C LYS A 97 30.36 2.63 -7.13
N ALA A 98 30.31 1.44 -6.53
CA ALA A 98 31.45 0.85 -5.84
C ALA A 98 32.61 0.43 -6.74
N ASP A 99 32.39 0.28 -8.04
CA ASP A 99 33.44 0.05 -9.05
C ASP A 99 34.17 1.34 -9.48
N GLY A 100 33.78 2.48 -8.90
CA GLY A 100 34.33 3.80 -9.18
C GLY A 100 33.76 4.49 -10.41
N SER A 101 32.77 3.90 -11.08
CA SER A 101 32.03 4.63 -12.12
C SER A 101 31.10 5.69 -11.51
N ILE A 102 30.96 6.80 -12.22
CA ILE A 102 30.09 7.91 -11.87
C ILE A 102 29.01 8.00 -12.94
N GLU A 103 27.78 8.17 -12.51
CA GLU A 103 26.62 8.28 -13.38
C GLU A 103 25.81 9.52 -13.03
N CYS A 104 25.00 9.97 -13.99
CA CYS A 104 24.18 11.15 -13.86
C CYS A 104 22.74 10.88 -14.29
N LEU A 105 21.77 11.18 -13.42
CA LEU A 105 20.35 11.22 -13.75
C LEU A 105 19.87 12.64 -13.96
N ARG A 106 18.87 12.82 -14.82
CA ARG A 106 18.09 14.06 -14.90
C ARG A 106 17.03 14.07 -13.79
N VAL A 107 17.03 15.09 -12.94
CA VAL A 107 16.07 15.26 -11.83
C VAL A 107 14.63 15.28 -12.34
N ALA A 108 14.41 15.87 -13.53
CA ALA A 108 13.06 16.03 -14.05
C ALA A 108 12.39 14.73 -14.49
N THR A 109 13.15 13.78 -15.05
CA THR A 109 12.62 12.60 -15.75
C THR A 109 13.13 11.28 -15.19
N GLY A 110 14.26 11.28 -14.48
CA GLY A 110 14.93 10.06 -14.03
C GLY A 110 15.80 9.41 -15.11
N GLU A 111 15.94 10.03 -16.29
CA GLU A 111 16.78 9.52 -17.38
C GLU A 111 18.25 9.54 -16.97
N ARG A 112 18.96 8.45 -17.23
CA ARG A 112 20.43 8.42 -17.14
C ARG A 112 20.99 9.09 -18.37
N VAL A 113 21.69 10.21 -18.17
CA VAL A 113 22.17 11.09 -19.25
C VAL A 113 23.68 11.00 -19.47
N TRP A 114 24.41 10.40 -18.52
CA TRP A 114 25.85 10.24 -18.60
C TRP A 114 26.34 9.15 -17.65
N ARG A 115 27.42 8.47 -18.05
CA ARG A 115 28.15 7.45 -17.29
C ARG A 115 29.64 7.57 -17.60
N SER A 116 30.50 7.43 -16.60
CA SER A 116 31.94 7.27 -16.77
C SER A 116 32.32 5.79 -16.84
N GLU A 117 33.48 5.52 -17.41
CA GLU A 117 34.12 4.20 -17.25
C GLU A 117 34.40 3.91 -15.77
N PRO A 118 34.33 2.63 -15.34
CA PRO A 118 34.77 2.22 -14.01
C PRO A 118 36.25 2.51 -13.81
N LEU A 119 36.62 2.97 -12.62
CA LEU A 119 38.03 3.21 -12.27
C LEU A 119 38.81 1.91 -12.00
N GLY A 120 38.12 0.76 -12.02
CA GLY A 120 38.74 -0.56 -11.80
C GLY A 120 39.19 -0.79 -10.35
N MET A 121 38.78 0.07 -9.43
CA MET A 121 39.11 -0.02 -8.01
C MET A 121 37.84 0.05 -7.15
N ARG A 122 37.81 -0.73 -6.07
CA ARG A 122 36.67 -0.72 -5.16
C ARG A 122 36.68 0.55 -4.32
N MET A 123 35.72 1.42 -4.57
CA MET A 123 35.52 2.65 -3.81
C MET A 123 34.88 2.35 -2.45
N ARG A 124 35.18 3.18 -1.44
CA ARG A 124 34.61 3.08 -0.08
C ARG A 124 33.85 4.34 0.33
N GLY A 125 34.13 5.46 -0.33
CA GLY A 125 33.49 6.74 -0.10
C GLY A 125 33.70 7.61 -1.32
N VAL A 126 32.81 8.58 -1.50
CA VAL A 126 32.91 9.59 -2.56
C VAL A 126 32.47 10.93 -1.98
N THR A 127 33.13 12.00 -2.39
CA THR A 127 32.66 13.35 -2.14
C THR A 127 32.54 14.07 -3.49
N PHE A 128 31.50 14.89 -3.62
CA PHE A 128 31.18 15.57 -4.87
C PHE A 128 31.42 17.06 -4.73
N ASP A 129 32.35 17.59 -5.51
CA ASP A 129 32.41 19.02 -5.83
C ASP A 129 31.91 19.23 -7.26
N ILE A 130 30.61 19.43 -7.37
CA ILE A 130 29.88 19.53 -8.65
C ILE A 130 29.27 20.92 -8.86
N ALA A 131 29.78 21.93 -8.14
CA ALA A 131 29.27 23.29 -8.23
C ALA A 131 29.46 23.84 -9.66
N GLY A 132 28.36 24.11 -10.35
CA GLY A 132 28.38 24.60 -11.73
C GLY A 132 28.69 23.55 -12.80
N MET A 133 28.85 22.28 -12.42
CA MET A 133 29.09 21.20 -13.36
C MET A 133 27.83 20.88 -14.16
N THR A 134 27.98 20.77 -15.47
CA THR A 134 27.02 20.14 -16.39
C THR A 134 27.62 18.82 -16.85
N PRO A 135 26.83 17.72 -16.89
CA PRO A 135 27.35 16.45 -17.36
C PRO A 135 27.82 16.59 -18.83
N PRO A 136 28.88 15.88 -19.22
CA PRO A 136 29.28 15.80 -20.62
C PRO A 136 28.09 15.33 -21.48
N SER A 137 27.92 15.94 -22.65
CA SER A 137 26.91 15.48 -23.61
C SER A 137 27.24 14.05 -24.03
N SER A 138 26.49 13.07 -23.52
CA SER A 138 26.57 11.69 -23.97
C SER A 138 25.49 11.40 -25.01
N SER A 139 25.79 10.52 -25.95
CA SER A 139 24.81 9.99 -26.92
C SER A 139 23.92 8.89 -26.33
N GLU A 140 24.24 8.39 -25.13
CA GLU A 140 23.54 7.28 -24.48
C GLU A 140 22.63 7.81 -23.37
N VAL A 141 21.44 8.26 -23.77
CA VAL A 141 20.36 8.58 -22.82
C VAL A 141 19.53 7.31 -22.60
N GLU A 142 19.52 6.81 -21.37
CA GLU A 142 18.68 5.67 -20.97
C GLU A 142 17.48 6.16 -20.17
N ALA A 143 16.28 5.92 -20.69
CA ALA A 143 15.05 6.23 -19.99
C ALA A 143 14.83 5.29 -18.79
N PRO A 144 14.28 5.79 -17.67
CA PRO A 144 13.93 4.92 -16.56
C PRO A 144 12.79 3.98 -16.97
N ALA A 145 12.69 2.85 -16.27
CA ALA A 145 11.53 1.98 -16.41
C ALA A 145 10.22 2.75 -16.12
N PRO A 146 9.09 2.37 -16.75
CA PRO A 146 7.80 2.97 -16.45
C PRO A 146 7.52 2.92 -14.93
N LEU A 147 6.96 4.01 -14.38
CA LEU A 147 6.84 4.20 -12.92
C LEU A 147 6.19 2.99 -12.22
N LEU A 148 5.10 2.45 -12.77
CA LEU A 148 4.41 1.30 -12.18
C LEU A 148 5.27 0.03 -12.17
N ASP A 149 6.08 -0.18 -13.20
CA ASP A 149 7.00 -1.33 -13.28
C ASP A 149 8.16 -1.15 -12.32
N ALA A 150 8.75 0.06 -12.24
CA ALA A 150 9.78 0.40 -11.28
C ALA A 150 9.30 0.21 -9.83
N LEU A 151 8.11 0.71 -9.48
CA LEU A 151 7.52 0.53 -8.15
C LEU A 151 7.24 -0.94 -7.83
N THR A 152 6.72 -1.69 -8.80
CA THR A 152 6.48 -3.13 -8.65
C THR A 152 7.81 -3.89 -8.44
N ALA A 153 8.86 -3.51 -9.14
CA ALA A 153 10.19 -4.09 -9.00
C ALA A 153 10.79 -3.79 -7.62
N ILE A 154 10.72 -2.53 -7.17
CA ILE A 154 11.19 -2.12 -5.83
C ILE A 154 10.45 -2.89 -4.74
N ALA A 155 9.12 -3.03 -4.84
CA ALA A 155 8.34 -3.69 -3.80
C ALA A 155 8.58 -5.21 -3.72
N ASN A 156 8.88 -5.86 -4.86
CA ASN A 156 9.19 -7.29 -4.94
C ASN A 156 10.69 -7.61 -4.83
N ASP A 157 11.53 -6.62 -4.57
CA ASP A 157 12.98 -6.82 -4.45
C ASP A 157 13.29 -7.90 -3.41
N PRO A 158 14.11 -8.93 -3.70
CA PRO A 158 14.46 -9.94 -2.71
C PRO A 158 15.28 -9.39 -1.53
N ASP A 159 15.90 -8.20 -1.68
CA ASP A 159 16.79 -7.63 -0.67
C ASP A 159 16.04 -7.19 0.60
N SER A 160 16.31 -7.85 1.71
CA SER A 160 15.65 -7.58 3.00
C SER A 160 16.23 -6.39 3.76
N ARG A 161 17.36 -5.83 3.32
CA ARG A 161 18.08 -4.78 4.07
C ARG A 161 17.32 -3.45 4.14
N TYR A 162 16.32 -3.25 3.27
CA TYR A 162 15.64 -1.97 3.16
C TYR A 162 14.10 -2.04 3.02
N PRO A 163 13.40 -2.44 4.09
CA PRO A 163 11.94 -2.60 4.06
C PRO A 163 11.18 -1.28 3.87
N LEU A 164 11.77 -0.12 4.17
CA LEU A 164 11.10 1.17 4.03
C LEU A 164 10.84 1.53 2.56
N ALA A 165 11.82 1.33 1.66
CA ALA A 165 11.63 1.64 0.23
C ALA A 165 10.53 0.75 -0.38
N LYS A 166 10.46 -0.52 0.04
CA LYS A 166 9.37 -1.43 -0.35
C LYS A 166 8.02 -0.90 0.11
N ARG A 167 7.89 -0.51 1.38
CA ARG A 167 6.64 0.08 1.91
C ARG A 167 6.24 1.35 1.16
N LEU A 168 7.20 2.25 0.94
CA LEU A 168 6.97 3.48 0.17
C LEU A 168 6.53 3.19 -1.27
N ALA A 169 7.08 2.15 -1.90
CA ALA A 169 6.68 1.76 -3.24
C ALA A 169 5.24 1.23 -3.28
N ILE A 170 4.82 0.45 -2.29
CA ILE A 170 3.42 -0.04 -2.16
C ILE A 170 2.48 1.14 -1.90
N ASP A 171 2.87 2.06 -1.01
CA ASP A 171 2.13 3.30 -0.75
C ASP A 171 1.95 4.12 -2.03
N ALA A 172 3.02 4.26 -2.82
CA ALA A 172 2.99 4.96 -4.09
C ALA A 172 2.06 4.27 -5.10
N LEU A 173 2.09 2.93 -5.21
CA LEU A 173 1.15 2.18 -6.06
C LEU A 173 -0.31 2.45 -5.69
N ALA A 174 -0.61 2.56 -4.38
CA ALA A 174 -1.95 2.88 -3.90
C ALA A 174 -2.37 4.33 -4.23
N VAL A 175 -1.42 5.27 -4.21
CA VAL A 175 -1.67 6.68 -4.57
C VAL A 175 -1.89 6.86 -6.06
N VAL A 176 -1.18 6.10 -6.91
CA VAL A 176 -1.37 6.18 -8.38
C VAL A 176 -2.77 5.73 -8.80
N GLY A 177 -3.36 4.75 -8.09
CA GLY A 177 -4.67 4.21 -8.43
C GLY A 177 -4.69 3.46 -9.78
N GLY A 178 -5.86 3.05 -10.23
CA GLY A 178 -6.12 2.36 -11.49
C GLY A 178 -5.23 1.13 -11.69
N ALA A 179 -4.27 1.23 -12.60
CA ALA A 179 -3.31 0.16 -12.86
C ALA A 179 -2.44 -0.19 -11.63
N GLY A 180 -2.21 0.77 -10.71
CA GLY A 180 -1.54 0.54 -9.42
C GLY A 180 -2.32 -0.43 -8.53
N VAL A 181 -3.64 -0.30 -8.47
CA VAL A 181 -4.52 -1.25 -7.76
C VAL A 181 -4.39 -2.66 -8.33
N GLY A 182 -4.32 -2.79 -9.65
CA GLY A 182 -4.07 -4.09 -10.29
C GLY A 182 -2.75 -4.74 -9.87
N ARG A 183 -1.69 -3.94 -9.63
CA ARG A 183 -0.41 -4.45 -9.10
C ARG A 183 -0.54 -4.89 -7.63
N LEU A 184 -1.18 -4.07 -6.80
CA LEU A 184 -1.43 -4.41 -5.39
C LEU A 184 -2.24 -5.70 -5.23
N ILE A 185 -3.28 -5.87 -6.05
CA ILE A 185 -4.07 -7.11 -6.09
C ILE A 185 -3.17 -8.30 -6.44
N LYS A 186 -2.36 -8.20 -7.49
CA LYS A 186 -1.43 -9.28 -7.88
C LYS A 186 -0.48 -9.65 -6.75
N MET A 187 0.06 -8.66 -6.03
CA MET A 187 0.95 -8.87 -4.89
C MET A 187 0.22 -9.54 -3.72
N LEU A 188 -1.04 -9.18 -3.47
CA LEU A 188 -1.86 -9.79 -2.44
C LEU A 188 -2.20 -11.27 -2.75
N THR A 189 -2.46 -11.59 -4.01
CA THR A 189 -2.88 -12.93 -4.45
C THR A 189 -1.71 -13.88 -4.76
N ASN A 190 -0.50 -13.35 -4.97
CA ASN A 190 0.65 -14.17 -5.33
C ASN A 190 1.18 -14.93 -4.10
N PRO A 191 1.25 -16.28 -4.13
CA PRO A 191 1.78 -17.07 -3.01
C PRO A 191 3.25 -16.79 -2.70
N GLU A 192 4.05 -16.39 -3.69
CA GLU A 192 5.47 -16.07 -3.53
C GLU A 192 5.71 -14.73 -2.81
N SER A 193 4.66 -13.92 -2.63
CA SER A 193 4.77 -12.63 -1.94
C SER A 193 4.87 -12.83 -0.43
N SER A 194 5.84 -12.14 0.19
CA SER A 194 6.05 -12.21 1.63
C SER A 194 4.80 -11.79 2.42
N ALA A 195 4.62 -12.34 3.63
CA ALA A 195 3.45 -12.05 4.45
C ALA A 195 3.31 -10.55 4.76
N GLU A 196 4.42 -9.86 5.04
CA GLU A 196 4.44 -8.40 5.26
C GLU A 196 3.97 -7.61 4.04
N LEU A 197 4.38 -8.05 2.84
CA LEU A 197 4.01 -7.40 1.59
C LEU A 197 2.50 -7.53 1.32
N ARG A 198 1.96 -8.74 1.52
CA ARG A 198 0.53 -9.02 1.39
C ARG A 198 -0.28 -8.22 2.41
N GLU A 199 0.16 -8.15 3.66
CA GLU A 199 -0.53 -7.37 4.71
C GLU A 199 -0.52 -5.87 4.39
N LYS A 200 0.61 -5.32 3.93
CA LYS A 200 0.68 -3.90 3.54
C LYS A 200 -0.22 -3.60 2.34
N ALA A 201 -0.18 -4.44 1.30
CA ALA A 201 -1.05 -4.28 0.13
C ALA A 201 -2.54 -4.34 0.52
N ALA A 202 -2.93 -5.27 1.40
CA ALA A 202 -4.28 -5.36 1.94
C ALA A 202 -4.72 -4.08 2.67
N ARG A 203 -3.87 -3.57 3.57
CA ARG A 203 -4.13 -2.32 4.30
C ARG A 203 -4.30 -1.12 3.36
N ASP A 204 -3.46 -1.00 2.35
CA ASP A 204 -3.50 0.14 1.43
C ASP A 204 -4.73 0.11 0.52
N LEU A 205 -5.13 -1.08 0.05
CA LEU A 205 -6.36 -1.26 -0.70
C LEU A 205 -7.60 -0.85 0.11
N ILE A 206 -7.64 -1.20 1.41
CA ILE A 206 -8.73 -0.82 2.33
C ILE A 206 -8.69 0.68 2.64
N ALA A 207 -7.50 1.24 2.89
CA ALA A 207 -7.35 2.64 3.26
C ALA A 207 -7.62 3.61 2.09
N ARG A 208 -7.39 3.16 0.85
CA ARG A 208 -7.61 3.95 -0.37
C ARG A 208 -8.41 3.15 -1.40
N PRO A 209 -9.72 2.95 -1.19
CA PRO A 209 -10.58 2.28 -2.16
C PRO A 209 -10.64 3.08 -3.47
N ASP A 210 -10.37 2.42 -4.60
CA ASP A 210 -10.43 3.05 -5.93
C ASP A 210 -11.66 2.54 -6.70
N PRO A 211 -12.59 3.42 -7.11
CA PRO A 211 -13.71 3.07 -7.97
C PRO A 211 -13.30 2.39 -9.29
N ASN A 212 -12.15 2.75 -9.88
CA ASN A 212 -11.66 2.15 -11.12
C ASN A 212 -11.23 0.69 -10.92
N GLY A 213 -10.97 0.28 -9.69
CA GLY A 213 -10.61 -1.09 -9.32
C GLY A 213 -11.80 -2.03 -9.19
N VAL A 214 -13.04 -1.54 -9.19
CA VAL A 214 -14.26 -2.34 -8.95
C VAL A 214 -14.35 -3.60 -9.83
N PRO A 215 -14.11 -3.55 -11.16
CA PRO A 215 -14.15 -4.75 -11.99
C PRO A 215 -13.13 -5.81 -11.54
N LEU A 216 -11.95 -5.38 -11.08
CA LEU A 216 -10.90 -6.29 -10.60
C LEU A 216 -11.30 -6.93 -9.26
N TYR A 217 -11.83 -6.15 -8.31
CA TYR A 217 -12.30 -6.68 -7.03
C TYR A 217 -13.43 -7.70 -7.21
N LEU A 218 -14.39 -7.40 -8.08
CA LEU A 218 -15.50 -8.32 -8.41
C LEU A 218 -14.99 -9.62 -9.05
N SER A 219 -14.06 -9.52 -10.00
CA SER A 219 -13.50 -10.70 -10.68
C SER A 219 -12.82 -11.68 -9.72
N LEU A 220 -12.22 -11.18 -8.64
CA LEU A 220 -11.62 -12.03 -7.60
C LEU A 220 -12.66 -12.74 -6.75
N LEU A 221 -13.74 -12.05 -6.38
CA LEU A 221 -14.82 -12.64 -5.58
C LEU A 221 -15.64 -13.67 -6.37
N GLN A 222 -15.70 -13.53 -7.70
CA GLN A 222 -16.42 -14.43 -8.59
C GLN A 222 -15.66 -15.71 -8.91
N GLN A 223 -14.42 -15.88 -8.44
CA GLN A 223 -13.68 -17.12 -8.66
C GLN A 223 -14.42 -18.30 -8.02
N PRO A 224 -14.64 -19.40 -8.75
CA PRO A 224 -15.40 -20.52 -8.22
C PRO A 224 -14.64 -21.22 -7.10
N PHE A 225 -15.38 -21.65 -6.08
CA PHE A 225 -14.91 -22.67 -5.16
C PHE A 225 -14.88 -24.02 -5.89
N ASP A 226 -13.68 -24.55 -6.15
CA ASP A 226 -13.50 -25.89 -6.68
C ASP A 226 -12.61 -26.66 -5.70
N PHE A 227 -13.23 -27.56 -4.93
CA PHE A 227 -12.52 -28.39 -3.96
C PHE A 227 -11.56 -29.38 -4.62
N ILE A 228 -11.87 -29.84 -5.83
CA ILE A 228 -11.03 -30.80 -6.56
C ILE A 228 -9.76 -30.10 -7.05
N LYS A 229 -9.91 -28.88 -7.58
CA LYS A 229 -8.77 -28.06 -8.03
C LYS A 229 -8.15 -27.23 -6.92
N SER A 230 -8.68 -27.33 -5.70
CA SER A 230 -8.30 -26.50 -4.54
C SER A 230 -8.30 -24.99 -4.86
N THR A 231 -9.22 -24.53 -5.73
CA THR A 231 -9.38 -23.11 -6.02
C THR A 231 -10.44 -22.51 -5.12
N ARG A 232 -10.15 -21.33 -4.58
CA ARG A 232 -11.09 -20.51 -3.80
C ARG A 232 -10.87 -19.04 -4.12
N PRO A 233 -11.90 -18.18 -3.97
CA PRO A 233 -11.72 -16.74 -3.94
C PRO A 233 -10.58 -16.35 -2.98
N LEU A 234 -9.64 -15.56 -3.48
CA LEU A 234 -8.52 -15.06 -2.68
C LEU A 234 -8.85 -13.70 -2.07
N ALA A 235 -8.36 -13.48 -0.84
CA ALA A 235 -8.48 -12.21 -0.13
C ALA A 235 -9.93 -11.66 -0.01
N VAL A 236 -10.90 -12.55 0.22
CA VAL A 236 -12.34 -12.21 0.33
C VAL A 236 -12.56 -11.09 1.35
N GLU A 237 -11.91 -11.15 2.51
CA GLU A 237 -12.02 -10.12 3.55
C GLU A 237 -11.69 -8.71 3.02
N VAL A 238 -10.57 -8.58 2.31
CA VAL A 238 -10.08 -7.30 1.78
C VAL A 238 -11.01 -6.81 0.69
N MET A 239 -11.35 -7.68 -0.27
CA MET A 239 -12.22 -7.30 -1.40
C MET A 239 -13.62 -6.91 -0.92
N ALA A 240 -14.19 -7.64 0.04
CA ALA A 240 -15.48 -7.31 0.63
C ALA A 240 -15.44 -5.94 1.31
N THR A 241 -14.44 -5.68 2.14
CA THR A 241 -14.27 -4.40 2.86
C THR A 241 -14.17 -3.22 1.90
N VAL A 242 -13.38 -3.37 0.82
CA VAL A 242 -13.19 -2.33 -0.20
C VAL A 242 -14.49 -2.06 -0.97
N LEU A 243 -15.17 -3.11 -1.44
CA LEU A 243 -16.44 -2.98 -2.17
C LEU A 243 -17.57 -2.43 -1.28
N GLY A 244 -17.58 -2.78 0.01
CA GLY A 244 -18.47 -2.20 1.01
C GLY A 244 -18.24 -0.70 1.20
N SER A 245 -16.98 -0.28 1.28
CA SER A 245 -16.58 1.13 1.40
C SER A 245 -16.97 1.95 0.15
N LEU A 246 -16.87 1.35 -1.04
CA LEU A 246 -17.29 1.93 -2.31
C LEU A 246 -18.82 1.87 -2.53
N LYS A 247 -19.56 1.16 -1.68
CA LYS A 247 -21.01 0.93 -1.77
C LYS A 247 -21.45 0.31 -3.10
N THR A 248 -20.64 -0.60 -3.65
CA THR A 248 -20.88 -1.22 -4.95
C THR A 248 -22.00 -2.24 -4.90
N LYS A 249 -23.20 -1.88 -5.36
CA LYS A 249 -24.38 -2.78 -5.38
C LYS A 249 -24.20 -4.01 -6.27
N GLU A 250 -23.41 -3.91 -7.32
CA GLU A 250 -23.10 -5.02 -8.23
C GLU A 250 -22.43 -6.20 -7.51
N ALA A 251 -21.77 -5.96 -6.37
CA ALA A 251 -21.13 -6.99 -5.57
C ALA A 251 -22.11 -7.82 -4.73
N VAL A 252 -23.32 -7.31 -4.46
CA VAL A 252 -24.27 -7.90 -3.51
C VAL A 252 -24.61 -9.36 -3.86
N PRO A 253 -24.96 -9.72 -5.11
CA PRO A 253 -25.28 -11.10 -5.44
C PRO A 253 -24.11 -12.06 -5.17
N THR A 254 -22.90 -11.68 -5.57
CA THR A 254 -21.69 -12.49 -5.35
C THR A 254 -21.37 -12.63 -3.86
N MET A 255 -21.43 -11.54 -3.09
CA MET A 255 -21.19 -11.59 -1.64
C MET A 255 -22.21 -12.48 -0.90
N LEU A 256 -23.48 -12.46 -1.32
CA LEU A 256 -24.52 -13.33 -0.76
C LEU A 256 -24.27 -14.81 -1.09
N GLN A 257 -23.79 -15.12 -2.29
CA GLN A 257 -23.38 -16.49 -2.65
C GLN A 257 -22.22 -16.98 -1.79
N LEU A 258 -21.22 -16.13 -1.56
CA LEU A 258 -20.09 -16.45 -0.69
C LEU A 258 -20.54 -16.66 0.77
N LEU A 259 -21.44 -15.83 1.28
CA LEU A 259 -21.98 -15.95 2.64
C LEU A 259 -22.72 -17.28 2.86
N ALA A 260 -23.41 -17.79 1.85
CA ALA A 260 -24.11 -19.07 1.92
C ALA A 260 -23.18 -20.30 1.72
N HIS A 261 -21.92 -20.09 1.33
CA HIS A 261 -21.01 -21.17 1.00
C HIS A 261 -20.38 -21.79 2.28
N PRO A 262 -20.40 -23.13 2.46
CA PRO A 262 -19.89 -23.77 3.68
C PRO A 262 -18.39 -23.60 3.93
N ALA A 263 -17.60 -23.32 2.88
CA ALA A 263 -16.16 -23.12 3.00
C ALA A 263 -15.75 -21.70 3.43
N THR A 264 -16.72 -20.79 3.60
CA THR A 264 -16.45 -19.41 3.99
C THR A 264 -16.09 -19.38 5.47
N SER A 265 -14.89 -18.86 5.75
CA SER A 265 -14.39 -18.80 7.12
C SER A 265 -15.11 -17.73 7.95
N GLN A 266 -15.04 -17.84 9.28
CA GLN A 266 -15.69 -16.91 10.19
C GLN A 266 -15.27 -15.45 9.97
N LYS A 267 -13.98 -15.22 9.69
CA LYS A 267 -13.45 -13.87 9.40
C LYS A 267 -14.01 -13.31 8.10
N GLU A 268 -14.14 -14.15 7.07
CA GLU A 268 -14.76 -13.77 5.80
C GLU A 268 -16.25 -13.48 5.97
N LEU A 269 -16.97 -14.26 6.79
CA LEU A 269 -18.39 -14.00 7.10
C LEU A 269 -18.58 -12.62 7.76
N VAL A 270 -17.71 -12.25 8.69
CA VAL A 270 -17.72 -10.92 9.33
C VAL A 270 -17.53 -9.83 8.27
N ALA A 271 -16.47 -9.92 7.47
CA ALA A 271 -16.16 -8.92 6.45
C ALA A 271 -17.27 -8.79 5.39
N LEU A 272 -17.84 -9.91 4.94
CA LEU A 272 -18.96 -9.93 4.00
C LEU A 272 -20.21 -9.28 4.59
N THR A 273 -20.53 -9.59 5.85
CA THR A 273 -21.71 -9.03 6.52
C THR A 273 -21.57 -7.51 6.71
N GLU A 274 -20.40 -7.04 7.15
CA GLU A 274 -20.12 -5.61 7.32
C GLU A 274 -20.17 -4.87 5.98
N ALA A 275 -19.59 -5.46 4.93
CA ALA A 275 -19.64 -4.89 3.58
C ALA A 275 -21.07 -4.78 3.05
N LEU A 276 -21.86 -5.84 3.16
CA LEU A 276 -23.26 -5.86 2.73
C LEU A 276 -24.12 -4.85 3.49
N LEU A 277 -23.90 -4.70 4.81
CA LEU A 277 -24.55 -3.68 5.62
C LEU A 277 -24.15 -2.26 5.19
N ALA A 278 -22.86 -2.03 4.89
CA ALA A 278 -22.37 -0.73 4.43
C ALA A 278 -22.94 -0.32 3.06
N ILE A 279 -23.16 -1.28 2.15
CA ILE A 279 -23.85 -1.08 0.87
C ILE A 279 -25.32 -0.67 1.10
N GLY A 280 -25.98 -1.28 2.08
CA GLY A 280 -27.34 -0.93 2.49
C GLY A 280 -28.43 -1.37 1.50
N ASP A 281 -28.17 -2.40 0.70
CA ASP A 281 -29.16 -2.93 -0.24
C ASP A 281 -30.24 -3.74 0.49
N LYS A 282 -31.52 -3.50 0.17
CA LYS A 282 -32.65 -4.22 0.80
C LYS A 282 -32.73 -5.70 0.40
N GLY A 283 -32.06 -6.09 -0.68
CA GLY A 283 -31.95 -7.49 -1.12
C GLY A 283 -31.27 -8.40 -0.10
N ILE A 284 -30.51 -7.85 0.86
CA ILE A 284 -29.83 -8.63 1.91
C ILE A 284 -30.77 -9.10 3.02
N ILE A 285 -31.95 -8.48 3.17
CA ILE A 285 -32.86 -8.71 4.30
C ILE A 285 -33.28 -10.18 4.39
N ARG A 286 -33.75 -10.75 3.27
CA ARG A 286 -34.21 -12.15 3.26
C ARG A 286 -33.06 -13.13 3.53
N PRO A 287 -31.90 -13.06 2.83
CA PRO A 287 -30.75 -13.90 3.12
C PRO A 287 -30.25 -13.81 4.57
N PHE A 288 -30.17 -12.60 5.14
CA PHE A 288 -29.72 -12.42 6.52
C PHE A 288 -30.70 -13.02 7.54
N ARG A 289 -32.00 -12.90 7.27
CA ARG A 289 -33.04 -13.53 8.08
C ARG A 289 -32.94 -15.05 8.05
N GLU A 290 -32.79 -15.63 6.86
CA GLU A 290 -32.65 -17.07 6.67
C GLU A 290 -31.38 -17.59 7.35
N PHE A 291 -30.25 -16.89 7.20
CA PHE A 291 -28.98 -17.23 7.84
C PHE A 291 -29.08 -17.16 9.36
N LEU A 292 -29.63 -16.07 9.92
CA LEU A 292 -29.82 -15.94 11.37
C LEU A 292 -30.70 -17.05 11.93
N LEU A 293 -31.83 -17.35 11.28
CA LEU A 293 -32.70 -18.43 11.74
C LEU A 293 -32.01 -19.80 11.69
N ALA A 294 -31.19 -20.06 10.66
CA ALA A 294 -30.44 -21.31 10.56
C ALA A 294 -29.33 -21.44 11.62
N TYR A 295 -28.54 -20.38 11.82
CA TYR A 295 -27.29 -20.44 12.60
C TYR A 295 -27.38 -19.84 14.02
N ARG A 296 -28.53 -19.31 14.46
CA ARG A 296 -28.73 -18.73 15.80
C ARG A 296 -28.35 -19.62 16.99
N ALA A 297 -28.33 -20.94 16.78
CA ALA A 297 -28.08 -21.95 17.81
C ALA A 297 -26.82 -22.77 17.52
N ASP A 298 -26.06 -22.41 16.49
CA ASP A 298 -24.88 -23.16 16.07
C ASP A 298 -23.70 -22.91 17.03
N PRO A 299 -23.16 -23.96 17.69
CA PRO A 299 -21.99 -23.84 18.56
C PRO A 299 -20.75 -23.26 17.89
N ALA A 300 -20.62 -23.36 16.56
CA ALA A 300 -19.50 -22.77 15.81
C ALA A 300 -19.40 -21.25 16.00
N PHE A 301 -20.54 -20.58 16.23
CA PHE A 301 -20.61 -19.14 16.49
C PHE A 301 -20.49 -18.78 17.97
N ALA A 302 -20.45 -19.75 18.89
CA ALA A 302 -20.45 -19.46 20.33
C ALA A 302 -19.21 -18.65 20.78
N GLN A 303 -18.06 -18.89 20.12
CA GLN A 303 -16.82 -18.16 20.39
C GLN A 303 -16.82 -16.76 19.76
N ASP A 304 -17.35 -16.63 18.55
CA ASP A 304 -17.42 -15.37 17.80
C ASP A 304 -18.80 -15.22 17.14
N ILE A 305 -19.67 -14.42 17.79
CA ILE A 305 -21.02 -14.13 17.30
C ILE A 305 -21.09 -12.87 16.41
N HIS A 306 -19.96 -12.23 16.11
CA HIS A 306 -19.95 -10.88 15.52
C HIS A 306 -20.69 -10.80 14.18
N ALA A 307 -20.54 -11.82 13.33
CA ALA A 307 -21.30 -11.91 12.08
C ALA A 307 -22.83 -11.93 12.33
N LEU A 308 -23.30 -12.74 13.28
CA LEU A 308 -24.72 -12.81 13.63
C LEU A 308 -25.23 -11.50 14.24
N GLN A 309 -24.42 -10.83 15.08
CA GLN A 309 -24.75 -9.52 15.62
C GLN A 309 -24.94 -8.49 14.50
N LYS A 310 -24.03 -8.47 13.53
CA LYS A 310 -24.10 -7.54 12.38
C LYS A 310 -25.29 -7.83 11.47
N MET A 311 -25.65 -9.09 11.27
CA MET A 311 -26.88 -9.44 10.54
C MET A 311 -28.12 -8.98 11.31
N ALA A 312 -28.15 -9.13 12.63
CA ALA A 312 -29.28 -8.69 13.46
C ALA A 312 -29.40 -7.15 13.42
N GLU A 313 -28.28 -6.44 13.50
CA GLU A 313 -28.20 -4.98 13.35
C GLU A 313 -28.72 -4.54 11.96
N ALA A 314 -28.34 -5.25 10.91
CA ALA A 314 -28.80 -5.00 9.54
C ALA A 314 -30.32 -5.19 9.40
N LEU A 315 -30.87 -6.29 9.92
CA LEU A 315 -32.32 -6.54 9.93
C LEU A 315 -33.07 -5.48 10.74
N PHE A 316 -32.51 -5.01 11.85
CA PHE A 316 -33.12 -3.97 12.67
C PHE A 316 -33.16 -2.61 11.97
N LYS A 317 -32.07 -2.24 11.29
CA LYS A 317 -31.90 -0.93 10.61
C LYS A 317 -32.60 -0.85 9.26
N LEU A 318 -32.47 -1.89 8.43
CA LEU A 318 -32.94 -1.90 7.04
C LEU A 318 -34.29 -2.61 6.87
N GLY A 319 -34.63 -3.52 7.80
CA GLY A 319 -35.86 -4.30 7.79
C GLY A 319 -37.09 -3.52 8.26
N GLY A 320 -38.25 -4.16 8.09
CA GLY A 320 -39.54 -3.63 8.51
C GLY A 320 -40.05 -4.27 9.80
N PRO A 321 -41.36 -4.12 10.08
CA PRO A 321 -42.00 -4.75 11.24
C PRO A 321 -41.83 -6.27 11.29
N ALA A 322 -41.83 -6.94 10.14
CA ALA A 322 -41.65 -8.38 10.05
C ALA A 322 -40.27 -8.83 10.55
N GLU A 323 -39.21 -8.13 10.14
CA GLU A 323 -37.84 -8.42 10.59
C GLU A 323 -37.68 -8.15 12.09
N ARG A 324 -38.33 -7.11 12.61
CA ARG A 324 -38.34 -6.85 14.06
C ARG A 324 -39.04 -7.96 14.85
N GLN A 325 -40.13 -8.53 14.32
CA GLN A 325 -40.79 -9.69 14.93
C GLN A 325 -39.87 -10.91 14.97
N VAL A 326 -39.10 -11.15 13.91
CA VAL A 326 -38.09 -12.22 13.91
C VAL A 326 -37.04 -11.99 14.99
N LEU A 327 -36.55 -10.75 15.15
CA LEU A 327 -35.59 -10.44 16.20
C LEU A 327 -36.18 -10.63 17.60
N VAL A 328 -37.45 -10.30 17.82
CA VAL A 328 -38.16 -10.60 19.09
C VAL A 328 -38.23 -12.12 19.32
N PHE A 329 -38.62 -12.89 18.30
CA PHE A 329 -38.62 -14.35 18.38
C PHE A 329 -37.25 -14.91 18.78
N LEU A 330 -36.15 -14.39 18.20
CA LEU A 330 -34.79 -14.80 18.58
C LEU A 330 -34.46 -14.51 20.05
N THR A 331 -35.08 -13.47 20.63
CA THR A 331 -34.88 -13.17 22.06
C THR A 331 -35.64 -14.09 23.01
N GLU A 332 -36.76 -14.66 22.53
CA GLU A 332 -37.61 -15.57 23.31
C GLU A 332 -37.19 -17.03 23.16
N ASP A 333 -36.60 -17.42 22.02
CA ASP A 333 -36.12 -18.79 21.78
C ASP A 333 -34.95 -19.16 22.70
N GLU A 334 -35.19 -20.11 23.61
CA GLU A 334 -34.20 -20.64 24.55
C GLU A 334 -32.96 -21.22 23.86
N ARG A 335 -33.10 -21.69 22.62
CA ARG A 335 -32.01 -22.31 21.84
C ARG A 335 -31.09 -21.28 21.19
N THR A 336 -31.52 -20.02 21.08
CA THR A 336 -30.67 -18.94 20.56
C THR A 336 -29.48 -18.72 21.50
N LEU A 337 -28.28 -18.57 20.93
CA LEU A 337 -27.04 -18.32 21.67
C LEU A 337 -27.23 -17.16 22.68
N PRO A 338 -26.87 -17.34 23.97
CA PRO A 338 -27.13 -16.35 25.01
C PRO A 338 -26.57 -14.95 24.69
N ARG A 339 -25.34 -14.88 24.17
CA ARG A 339 -24.70 -13.61 23.78
C ARG A 339 -25.43 -12.89 22.64
N LEU A 340 -26.03 -13.63 21.70
CA LEU A 340 -26.82 -13.05 20.61
C LEU A 340 -28.15 -12.50 21.14
N ARG A 341 -28.82 -13.24 22.02
CA ARG A 341 -30.06 -12.82 22.71
C ARG A 341 -29.84 -11.51 23.47
N GLU A 342 -28.80 -11.46 24.30
CA GLU A 342 -28.44 -10.25 25.06
C GLU A 342 -28.18 -9.05 24.15
N TYR A 343 -27.48 -9.25 23.04
CA TYR A 343 -27.19 -8.19 22.08
C TYR A 343 -28.47 -7.63 21.45
N ILE A 344 -29.38 -8.49 20.99
CA ILE A 344 -30.65 -8.06 20.37
C ILE A 344 -31.51 -7.29 21.39
N LEU A 345 -31.59 -7.77 22.64
CA LEU A 345 -32.30 -7.05 23.72
C LEU A 345 -31.72 -5.66 23.98
N ARG A 346 -30.38 -5.51 23.97
CA ARG A 346 -29.71 -4.21 24.08
C ARG A 346 -30.10 -3.27 22.94
N MET A 347 -30.14 -3.75 21.68
CA MET A 347 -30.57 -2.92 20.55
C MET A 347 -32.00 -2.37 20.72
N PHE A 348 -32.95 -3.20 21.19
CA PHE A 348 -34.34 -2.77 21.43
C PHE A 348 -34.46 -1.81 22.61
N THR A 349 -33.66 -1.97 23.67
CA THR A 349 -33.69 -1.06 24.82
C THR A 349 -33.06 0.30 24.51
N GLU A 350 -31.96 0.32 23.74
CA GLU A 350 -31.31 1.56 23.31
C GLU A 350 -32.17 2.37 22.35
N SER A 351 -32.86 1.72 21.41
CA SER A 351 -33.78 2.40 20.48
C SER A 351 -35.04 2.98 21.15
N ARG A 352 -35.37 2.57 22.37
CA ARG A 352 -36.47 3.14 23.17
C ARG A 352 -36.06 4.35 24.00
N LYS A 353 -34.77 4.61 24.20
CA LYS A 353 -34.32 5.81 24.93
C LYS A 353 -34.54 7.05 24.05
N PRO A 354 -35.22 8.10 24.54
CA PRO A 354 -35.39 9.33 23.78
C PRO A 354 -34.02 9.95 23.48
N GLN A 355 -33.76 10.27 22.21
CA GLN A 355 -32.57 11.01 21.80
C GLN A 355 -32.60 12.38 22.51
N PRO A 356 -31.54 12.79 23.23
CA PRO A 356 -31.48 14.13 23.79
C PRO A 356 -31.57 15.12 22.63
N ALA A 357 -32.51 16.07 22.73
CA ALA A 357 -32.65 17.15 21.75
C ALA A 357 -31.29 17.84 21.60
N LYS A 358 -30.77 17.91 20.36
CA LYS A 358 -29.56 18.68 20.07
C LYS A 358 -29.81 20.15 20.46
N PRO A 359 -28.88 20.81 21.17
CA PRO A 359 -28.99 22.22 21.52
C PRO A 359 -28.96 23.12 20.28
#